data_AF-A0A7J9FZ15-F1
#
_entry.id   AF-A0A7J9FZ15-F1
#
_cell.length_a   1.000
_cell.length_b   1.000
_cell.length_c   1.000
_cell.angle_alpha   90.00
_cell.angle_beta   90.00
_cell.angle_gamma   90.00
#
_symmetry.space_group_name_H-M   'P 1'
#
loop_
_entity.id
_entity.type
_entity.pdbx_description
1 polymer ?
#
loop_
_entity_poly.entity_id
_entity_poly.type
_entity_poly.pdbx_seq_one_letter_code
_entity_poly.pdbx_strand_id
1 'polypeptide(L)'
;MGGDGVEKLDKFPYLVAEFSKVLPENEVWKQKMKRVEEEKLRKMDQEWVMLKVEEAKLVAKKAELIQQQIMEVMGGNGTANGV
;
A
#
# COMPACT_ATOMS: atom_id res chain seq x y z
N MET A 1 -3.68 -22.73 -28.57
CA MET A 1 -3.88 -22.12 -27.24
C MET A 1 -3.26 -20.73 -27.28
N GLY A 2 -4.01 -19.72 -27.71
CA GLY A 2 -3.59 -18.33 -27.65
C GLY A 2 -4.13 -17.76 -26.35
N GLY A 3 -3.24 -17.41 -25.40
CA GLY A 3 -3.66 -16.84 -24.13
C GLY A 3 -4.17 -15.41 -24.33
N ASP A 4 -5.29 -15.08 -23.68
CA ASP A 4 -5.86 -13.74 -23.52
C ASP A 4 -4.92 -12.84 -22.70
N GLY A 5 -3.73 -12.58 -23.24
CA GLY A 5 -2.82 -11.59 -22.71
C GLY A 5 -3.42 -10.19 -22.86
N VAL A 6 -3.08 -9.30 -21.93
CA VAL A 6 -3.57 -7.92 -21.96
C VAL A 6 -2.67 -7.05 -22.84
N GLU A 7 -3.21 -6.44 -23.89
CA GLU A 7 -2.44 -5.54 -24.77
C GLU A 7 -2.03 -4.23 -24.08
N LYS A 8 -2.88 -3.72 -23.16
CA LYS A 8 -2.75 -2.42 -22.48
C LYS A 8 -2.92 -2.55 -20.96
N LEU A 9 -1.85 -2.25 -20.21
CA LEU A 9 -1.84 -2.31 -18.75
C LEU A 9 -2.52 -1.10 -18.08
N ASP A 10 -2.90 -0.09 -18.85
CA ASP A 10 -3.56 1.13 -18.38
C ASP A 10 -4.90 0.85 -17.65
N LYS A 11 -5.47 -0.35 -17.85
CA LYS A 11 -6.64 -0.85 -17.11
C LYS A 11 -6.36 -1.18 -15.64
N PHE A 12 -5.09 -1.28 -15.23
CA PHE A 12 -4.65 -1.70 -13.90
C PHE A 12 -3.73 -0.63 -13.27
N PRO A 13 -4.26 0.58 -13.02
CA PRO A 13 -3.45 1.74 -12.66
C PRO A 13 -2.70 1.54 -11.34
N TYR A 14 -3.25 0.78 -10.38
CA TYR A 14 -2.63 0.60 -9.09
C TYR A 14 -1.46 -0.39 -9.14
N LEU A 15 -1.62 -1.49 -9.88
CA LEU A 15 -0.50 -2.40 -10.17
C LEU A 15 0.61 -1.69 -10.95
N VAL A 16 0.25 -0.90 -11.98
CA VAL A 16 1.24 -0.15 -12.76
C VAL A 16 2.01 0.82 -11.87
N ALA A 17 1.32 1.56 -10.99
CA ALA A 17 1.95 2.49 -10.06
C ALA A 17 2.92 1.78 -9.11
N GLU A 18 2.52 0.64 -8.53
CA GLU A 18 3.38 -0.08 -7.59
C GLU A 18 4.61 -0.69 -8.28
N PHE A 19 4.43 -1.36 -9.41
CA PHE A 19 5.55 -1.95 -10.13
C PHE A 19 6.52 -0.89 -10.66
N SER A 20 6.01 0.27 -11.08
CA SER A 20 6.86 1.41 -11.47
C SER A 20 7.66 1.96 -10.28
N LYS A 21 7.10 1.92 -9.07
CA LYS A 21 7.79 2.34 -7.84
C LYS A 21 8.84 1.32 -7.38
N VAL A 22 8.54 0.02 -7.43
CA VAL A 22 9.40 -1.05 -6.90
C VAL A 22 10.48 -1.46 -7.92
N LEU A 23 10.17 -1.42 -9.22
CA LEU A 23 11.05 -1.82 -10.32
C LEU A 23 11.20 -0.69 -11.36
N PRO A 24 11.73 0.48 -10.99
CA PRO A 24 11.74 1.68 -11.84
C PRO A 24 12.63 1.55 -13.09
N GLU A 25 13.69 0.75 -13.03
CA GLU A 25 14.72 0.71 -14.09
C GLU A 25 14.47 -0.34 -15.17
N ASN A 26 13.47 -1.22 -14.99
CA ASN A 26 13.30 -2.36 -15.89
C ASN A 26 11.85 -2.61 -16.30
N GLU A 27 11.50 -2.13 -17.50
CA GLU A 27 10.19 -2.31 -18.13
C GLU A 27 9.84 -3.77 -18.53
N VAL A 28 10.73 -4.74 -18.25
CA VAL A 28 10.45 -6.17 -18.41
C VAL A 28 9.22 -6.61 -17.62
N TRP A 29 8.91 -5.96 -16.48
CA TRP A 29 7.69 -6.28 -15.75
C TRP A 29 6.42 -6.00 -16.57
N LYS A 30 6.41 -4.95 -17.41
CA LYS A 30 5.28 -4.66 -18.31
C LYS A 30 5.10 -5.80 -19.30
N GLN A 31 6.20 -6.27 -19.91
CA GLN A 31 6.16 -7.38 -20.87
C GLN A 31 5.70 -8.70 -20.23
N LYS A 32 6.11 -8.96 -18.97
CA LYS A 32 5.63 -10.13 -18.22
C LYS A 32 4.15 -9.99 -17.86
N MET A 33 3.69 -8.82 -17.43
CA MET A 33 2.29 -8.59 -17.10
C MET A 33 1.36 -8.73 -18.31
N LYS A 34 1.78 -8.27 -19.49
CA LYS A 34 0.99 -8.46 -20.72
C LYS A 34 0.70 -9.94 -21.06
N ARG A 35 1.47 -10.88 -20.51
CA ARG A 35 1.28 -12.33 -20.69
C ARG A 35 0.38 -12.96 -19.62
N VAL A 36 0.00 -12.20 -18.59
CA VAL A 36 -0.92 -12.65 -17.54
C VAL A 36 -2.35 -12.41 -18.02
N GLU A 37 -3.23 -13.35 -17.69
CA GLU A 37 -4.66 -13.26 -17.98
C GLU A 37 -5.31 -12.01 -17.38
N GLU A 38 -6.21 -11.36 -18.12
CA GLU A 38 -6.85 -10.11 -17.71
C GLU A 38 -7.57 -10.23 -16.35
N GLU A 39 -8.28 -11.34 -16.13
CA GLU A 39 -9.01 -11.60 -14.88
C GLU A 39 -8.06 -11.64 -13.67
N LYS A 40 -6.90 -12.29 -13.84
CA LYS A 40 -5.89 -12.37 -12.79
C LYS A 40 -5.29 -11.01 -12.46
N LEU A 41 -4.98 -10.20 -13.48
CA LEU A 41 -4.49 -8.83 -13.28
C LEU A 41 -5.54 -7.96 -12.61
N ARG A 42 -6.82 -8.08 -12.99
CA ARG A 42 -7.93 -7.35 -12.36
C ARG A 42 -8.06 -7.70 -10.88
N LYS A 43 -8.00 -8.98 -10.55
CA LYS A 43 -8.05 -9.44 -9.15
C LYS A 43 -6.88 -8.89 -8.34
N MET A 44 -5.66 -8.97 -8.89
CA MET A 44 -4.47 -8.42 -8.24
C MET A 44 -4.55 -6.90 -8.02
N ASP A 45 -5.10 -6.15 -8.99
CA ASP A 45 -5.26 -4.69 -8.88
C ASP A 45 -6.27 -4.33 -7.77
N GLN A 46 -7.38 -5.06 -7.66
CA GLN A 46 -8.36 -4.90 -6.60
C GLN A 46 -7.80 -5.28 -5.22
N GLU A 47 -7.11 -6.42 -5.12
CA GLU A 47 -6.45 -6.85 -3.87
C GLU A 47 -5.42 -5.83 -3.41
N TRP A 48 -4.66 -5.25 -4.34
CA TRP A 48 -3.69 -4.20 -4.03
C TRP A 48 -4.33 -2.95 -3.42
N VAL A 49 -5.48 -2.52 -3.96
CA VAL A 49 -6.24 -1.40 -3.39
C VAL A 49 -6.69 -1.71 -1.96
N MET A 50 -7.21 -2.92 -1.72
CA MET A 50 -7.64 -3.33 -0.39
C MET A 50 -6.49 -3.32 0.62
N LEU A 51 -5.33 -3.86 0.22
CA LEU A 51 -4.11 -3.81 1.05
C LEU A 51 -3.68 -2.37 1.37
N LYS A 52 -3.76 -1.45 0.40
CA LYS A 52 -3.42 -0.03 0.64
C LYS A 52 -4.38 0.65 1.60
N VAL A 53 -5.67 0.30 1.57
CA VAL A 53 -6.65 0.80 2.54
C VAL A 53 -6.34 0.26 3.94
N GLU A 54 -6.01 -1.02 4.07
CA GLU A 54 -5.63 -1.61 5.35
C GLU A 54 -4.34 -1.01 5.91
N GLU A 55 -3.32 -0.80 5.05
CA GLU A 55 -2.09 -0.10 5.41
C GLU A 55 -2.38 1.32 5.94
N ALA A 56 -3.24 2.08 5.26
CA ALA A 56 -3.64 3.42 5.70
C ALA A 56 -4.35 3.41 7.06
N LYS A 57 -5.24 2.45 7.30
CA LYS A 57 -5.91 2.28 8.62
C LYS A 57 -4.91 2.00 9.73
N LEU A 58 -3.92 1.14 9.46
CA LEU A 58 -2.86 0.81 10.43
C LEU A 58 -1.99 2.04 10.72
N VAL A 59 -1.63 2.82 9.70
CA VAL A 59 -0.86 4.07 9.87
C VAL A 59 -1.62 5.08 10.71
N ALA A 60 -2.93 5.26 10.47
CA ALA A 60 -3.78 6.15 11.26
C ALA A 60 -3.82 5.70 12.74
N LYS A 61 -4.06 4.42 12.99
CA LYS A 61 -4.06 3.86 14.35
C LYS A 61 -2.70 4.01 15.04
N LYS A 62 -1.60 3.84 14.31
CA LYS A 62 -0.25 4.08 14.85
C LYS A 62 -0.06 5.54 15.25
N ALA A 63 -0.52 6.49 14.44
CA ALA A 63 -0.46 7.91 14.76
C ALA A 63 -1.28 8.27 16.01
N GLU A 64 -2.49 7.72 16.14
CA GLU A 64 -3.33 7.90 17.33
C GLU A 64 -2.64 7.38 18.61
N LEU A 65 -2.04 6.19 18.55
CA LEU A 65 -1.30 5.62 19.68
C LEU A 65 -0.08 6.45 20.06
N ILE A 66 0.67 6.95 19.07
CA ILE A 66 1.81 7.85 19.32
C ILE A 66 1.32 9.14 20.00
N GLN A 67 0.20 9.70 19.55
CA GLN A 67 -0.38 10.90 20.15
C GLN A 67 -0.80 10.65 21.61
N GLN A 68 -1.43 9.50 21.91
CA GLN A 68 -1.79 9.11 23.26
C GLN A 68 -0.55 8.97 24.16
N GLN A 69 0.49 8.29 23.68
CA GLN A 69 1.75 8.14 24.41
C GLN A 69 2.40 9.49 24.72
N ILE A 70 2.40 10.42 23.77
CA ILE A 70 2.91 11.78 23.98
C ILE A 70 2.10 12.51 25.07
N MET A 71 0.77 12.41 25.05
CA MET A 71 -0.08 13.02 26.09
C MET A 71 0.16 12.41 27.47
N GLU A 72 0.31 11.09 27.59
CA GLU A 72 0.61 10.42 28.85
C GLU A 72 1.95 10.88 29.43
N VAL A 73 2.99 10.96 28.59
CA VAL A 73 4.32 11.44 29.00
C VAL A 73 4.27 12.92 29.41
N MET A 74 3.52 13.77 28.69
CA MET A 74 3.38 15.18 29.07
C MET A 74 2.51 15.39 30.32
N GLY A 75 1.52 14.53 30.56
CA GLY A 75 0.67 14.55 31.77
C GLY A 75 1.34 13.97 33.02
N GLY A 76 2.45 13.22 32.86
CA GLY A 76 3.15 12.52 33.94
C GLY A 76 4.05 13.37 34.84
N ASN A 77 4.25 14.66 34.56
CA ASN A 77 5.12 15.54 35.38
C ASN A 77 4.37 16.37 36.45
N GLY A 78 3.12 16.02 36.76
CA GLY A 78 2.25 16.75 37.69
C GLY A 78 2.26 16.30 39.16
N THR A 79 3.17 15.43 39.60
CA THR A 79 3.36 15.14 41.03
C THR A 79 4.63 15.81 41.52
N ALA A 80 4.55 17.13 41.68
CA ALA A 80 5.48 17.86 42.53
C ALA A 80 5.28 17.37 43.97
N ASN A 81 6.10 16.41 44.38
CA ASN A 81 6.43 16.22 45.79
C ASN A 81 7.16 17.49 46.25
N GLY A 82 6.40 18.48 46.68
CA GLY A 82 6.89 19.65 47.39
C GLY A 82 6.35 19.60 48.82
N VAL A 83 7.24 19.16 49.73
CA VAL A 83 7.35 19.40 51.19
C VAL A 83 6.10 19.88 51.92
#